data_AF-A0A9N9RYH2-F1
#
_entry.id   AF-A0A9N9RYH2-F1
#
_cell.length_a   1.000
_cell.length_b   1.000
_cell.length_c   1.000
_cell.angle_alpha   90.00
_cell.angle_beta   90.00
_cell.angle_gamma   90.00
#
_symmetry.space_group_name_H-M   'P 1'
#
loop_
_entity.id
_entity.type
_entity.pdbx_description
1 polymer ?
#
loop_
_entity_poly.entity_id
_entity_poly.type
_entity_poly.pdbx_seq_one_letter_code
_entity_poly.pdbx_strand_id
1 'polypeptide(L)'
;MDLVRTVVDAVIACFNCRENDSRSGEPTERSALLQHNADQRILQVRRISENQRVEVEYANSFPTREKDEQSELVKIVQETNSNIIDVAALDTHHMLEQSEYNCRVKTYTQRLAQQWNTIPTTETNYNGLLKDVANPEQLLTTNPPTSDDVISAREFIKDIAQAINDIKIDNHEDLVVPFQVT
;
A
#
# COMPACT_ATOMS: atom_id res chain seq x y z
N MET A 1 -11.92 -1.36 -40.90
CA MET A 1 -10.99 -2.20 -40.10
C MET A 1 -9.85 -1.38 -39.50
N ASP A 2 -9.61 -0.17 -39.99
CA ASP A 2 -8.51 0.71 -39.54
C ASP A 2 -8.78 1.40 -38.20
N LEU A 3 -10.04 1.71 -37.90
CA LEU A 3 -10.44 2.31 -36.62
C LEU A 3 -10.15 1.37 -35.43
N VAL A 4 -10.41 0.07 -35.62
CA VAL A 4 -10.17 -0.96 -34.59
C VAL A 4 -8.68 -1.13 -34.32
N ARG A 5 -7.85 -1.11 -35.38
CA ARG A 5 -6.38 -1.12 -35.24
C ARG A 5 -5.86 0.10 -34.48
N THR A 6 -6.38 1.28 -34.80
CA THR A 6 -5.95 2.53 -34.14
C THR A 6 -6.28 2.54 -32.64
N VAL A 7 -7.43 1.98 -32.25
CA VAL A 7 -7.83 1.85 -30.84
C VAL A 7 -6.99 0.79 -30.13
N VAL A 8 -6.70 -0.33 -30.79
CA VAL A 8 -5.84 -1.39 -30.24
C VAL A 8 -4.40 -0.90 -30.06
N ASP A 9 -3.85 -0.16 -31.02
CA ASP A 9 -2.50 0.40 -30.94
C ASP A 9 -2.37 1.46 -29.83
N ALA A 10 -3.40 2.28 -29.63
CA ALA A 10 -3.45 3.24 -28.53
C ALA A 10 -3.54 2.57 -27.15
N VAL A 11 -4.28 1.46 -27.05
CA VAL A 11 -4.38 0.68 -25.80
C VAL A 11 -3.07 -0.06 -25.51
N ILE A 12 -2.39 -0.61 -26.53
CA ILE A 12 -1.11 -1.31 -26.37
C ILE A 12 0.03 -0.35 -26.01
N ALA A 13 0.02 0.87 -26.55
CA ALA A 13 1.01 1.90 -26.22
C ALA A 13 0.93 2.35 -24.75
N CYS A 14 -0.25 2.31 -24.13
CA CYS A 14 -0.42 2.61 -22.70
C CYS A 14 -0.01 1.45 -21.78
N PHE A 15 0.07 0.20 -22.28
CA PHE A 15 0.51 -0.95 -21.49
C PHE A 15 2.04 -1.19 -21.57
N ASN A 16 2.71 -0.67 -22.59
CA ASN A 16 4.17 -0.66 -22.65
C ASN A 16 4.73 0.62 -22.02
N CYS A 17 4.63 0.69 -20.69
CA CYS A 17 5.51 1.53 -19.90
C CYS A 17 6.95 1.11 -20.20
N ARG A 18 7.60 1.82 -21.12
CA ARG A 18 9.04 1.76 -21.32
C ARG A 18 9.67 2.19 -20.00
N GLU A 19 10.21 1.22 -19.25
CA GLU A 19 11.11 1.48 -18.15
C GLU A 19 12.24 2.36 -18.68
N ASN A 20 12.19 3.64 -18.33
CA ASN A 20 13.37 4.46 -18.41
C ASN A 20 14.27 4.01 -17.26
N ASP A 21 15.35 3.31 -17.62
CA ASP A 21 16.50 3.05 -16.76
C ASP A 21 17.17 4.37 -16.35
N SER A 22 16.51 5.12 -15.47
CA SER A 22 17.19 6.08 -14.61
C SER A 22 17.45 5.38 -13.30
N ARG A 23 18.58 4.67 -13.24
CA ARG A 23 19.25 4.24 -12.01
C ARG A 23 19.47 5.45 -11.10
N SER A 24 18.43 5.84 -10.39
CA SER A 24 18.53 6.73 -9.24
C SER A 24 18.80 5.86 -8.03
N GLY A 25 20.08 5.79 -7.67
CA GLY A 25 20.64 5.38 -6.37
C GLY A 25 19.89 4.28 -5.60
N GLU A 26 20.47 3.08 -5.57
CA GLU A 26 20.07 2.07 -4.59
C GLU A 26 20.02 2.69 -3.18
N PRO A 27 18.92 2.48 -2.44
CA PRO A 27 18.80 2.99 -1.09
C PRO A 27 19.90 2.37 -0.24
N THR A 28 20.91 3.18 0.09
CA THR A 28 22.02 2.76 0.94
C THR A 28 21.54 2.73 2.39
N GLU A 29 22.22 1.98 3.25
CA GLU A 29 21.97 1.82 4.70
C GLU A 29 21.86 3.14 5.51
N ARG A 30 22.14 4.29 4.88
CA ARG A 30 22.04 5.64 5.45
C ARG A 30 20.76 6.39 5.10
N SER A 31 19.86 5.77 4.34
CA SER A 31 18.58 6.37 3.94
C SER A 31 17.61 6.31 5.13
N ALA A 32 17.19 7.48 5.63
CA ALA A 32 16.28 7.56 6.77
C ALA A 32 14.88 7.03 6.38
N LEU A 33 14.37 6.05 7.11
CA LEU A 33 13.11 5.37 6.80
C LEU A 33 11.85 6.16 7.15
N LEU A 34 11.98 7.33 7.79
CA LEU A 34 10.87 8.17 8.17
C LEU A 34 11.12 9.60 7.70
N GLN A 35 10.25 10.08 6.81
CA GLN A 35 10.19 11.49 6.42
C GLN A 35 9.94 12.32 7.68
N HIS A 36 10.97 13.02 8.15
CA HIS A 36 10.92 13.80 9.38
C HIS A 36 9.94 14.96 9.20
N ASN A 37 8.69 14.79 9.65
CA ASN A 37 7.84 15.93 9.95
C ASN A 37 8.41 16.59 11.19
N ALA A 38 9.04 17.74 10.97
CA ALA A 38 9.64 18.56 11.99
C ALA A 38 8.55 19.20 12.86
N ASP A 39 8.04 18.45 13.84
CA ASP A 39 7.33 19.00 14.99
C ASP A 39 7.91 18.42 16.28
N GLN A 40 8.86 19.18 16.80
CA GLN A 40 9.44 19.21 18.14
C GLN A 40 8.82 18.26 19.20
N ARG A 41 9.44 17.09 19.37
CA ARG A 41 9.63 16.48 20.71
C ARG A 41 11.05 15.99 20.84
N ILE A 42 11.96 16.94 21.05
CA ILE A 42 13.26 16.61 21.66
C ILE A 42 12.92 16.02 23.03
N LEU A 43 13.18 14.72 23.18
CA LEU A 43 13.21 14.02 24.44
C LEU A 43 14.13 14.80 25.38
N GLN A 44 13.54 15.60 26.27
CA GLN A 44 14.29 16.22 27.36
C GLN A 44 14.76 15.09 28.27
N VAL A 45 16.00 14.65 28.07
CA VAL A 45 16.74 13.86 29.05
C VAL A 45 16.85 14.70 30.31
N ARG A 46 15.90 14.52 31.23
CA ARG A 46 15.90 15.16 32.54
C ARG A 46 17.06 14.56 33.35
N ARG A 47 18.23 15.19 33.27
CA ARG A 47 19.34 14.90 34.19
C ARG A 47 18.91 15.33 35.58
N ILE A 48 18.51 14.36 36.41
CA ILE A 48 18.28 14.61 37.83
C ILE A 48 19.66 14.67 38.49
N SER A 49 19.95 15.82 39.11
CA SER A 49 21.17 16.09 39.88
C SER A 49 21.13 15.36 41.22
N GLU A 50 22.24 14.74 41.63
CA GLU A 50 22.36 13.73 42.71
C GLU A 50 22.06 14.18 44.16
N ASN A 51 21.62 15.41 44.44
CA ASN A 51 21.66 15.94 45.82
C ASN A 51 20.33 16.47 46.39
N GLN A 52 19.23 15.72 46.29
CA GLN A 52 18.03 16.05 47.08
C GLN A 52 17.33 14.79 47.62
N ARG A 53 17.89 14.23 48.69
CA ARG A 53 17.20 13.30 49.59
C ARG A 53 16.19 14.09 50.42
N VAL A 54 14.91 14.01 50.08
CA VAL A 54 13.82 14.29 51.02
C VAL A 54 13.17 12.97 51.35
N GLU A 55 13.44 12.54 52.57
CA GLU A 55 12.86 11.41 53.28
C GLU A 55 11.36 11.69 53.46
N VAL A 56 10.51 10.90 52.80
CA VAL A 56 9.08 10.81 53.09
C VAL A 56 8.81 9.38 53.52
N GLU A 57 8.20 9.27 54.70
CA GLU A 57 7.94 8.09 55.50
C GLU A 57 7.36 6.88 54.76
N TYR A 58 7.89 5.73 55.14
CA TYR A 58 7.46 4.39 54.81
C TYR A 58 6.16 4.00 55.53
N ALA A 59 5.20 3.41 54.81
CA ALA A 59 4.45 2.21 55.21
C ALA A 59 3.39 1.86 54.15
N ASN A 60 3.48 0.67 53.54
CA ASN A 60 2.55 0.04 52.57
C ASN A 60 2.93 0.03 51.07
N SER A 61 4.21 -0.03 50.70
CA SER A 61 4.62 -0.15 49.29
C SER A 61 5.63 -1.27 49.05
N PHE A 62 5.34 -2.49 49.51
CA PHE A 62 6.00 -3.67 48.96
C PHE A 62 5.31 -4.03 47.63
N PRO A 63 6.04 -4.15 46.51
CA PRO A 63 5.43 -4.16 45.19
C PRO A 63 4.89 -5.55 44.85
N THR A 64 3.58 -5.67 44.75
CA THR A 64 2.95 -6.55 43.73
C THR A 64 3.12 -6.00 42.31
N ARG A 65 3.82 -4.86 42.16
CA ARG A 65 3.96 -4.01 40.97
C ARG A 65 5.16 -4.33 40.07
N GLU A 66 6.18 -5.03 40.56
CA GLU A 66 7.36 -5.42 39.74
C GLU A 66 6.99 -6.37 38.59
N LYS A 67 5.92 -7.15 38.76
CA LYS A 67 5.38 -8.01 37.69
C LYS A 67 4.80 -7.20 36.53
N ASP A 68 4.23 -6.03 36.80
CA ASP A 68 3.59 -5.20 35.78
C ASP A 68 4.65 -4.50 34.91
N GLU A 69 5.72 -3.98 35.51
CA GLU A 69 6.84 -3.37 34.79
C GLU A 69 7.55 -4.40 33.89
N GLN A 70 7.79 -5.61 34.40
CA GLN A 70 8.37 -6.68 33.60
C GLN A 70 7.42 -7.14 32.47
N SER A 71 6.10 -7.07 32.66
CA SER A 71 5.12 -7.38 31.62
C SER A 71 5.07 -6.31 30.53
N GLU A 72 5.19 -5.04 30.89
CA GLU A 72 5.29 -3.92 29.93
C GLU A 72 6.57 -4.03 29.09
N LEU A 73 7.70 -4.38 29.71
CA LEU A 73 8.95 -4.63 28.99
C LEU A 73 8.85 -5.81 28.01
N VAL A 74 8.17 -6.90 28.40
CA VAL A 74 7.92 -8.03 27.49
C VAL A 74 7.08 -7.62 26.29
N LYS A 75 6.05 -6.77 26.47
CA LYS A 75 5.24 -6.26 25.35
C LYS A 75 6.07 -5.40 24.41
N ILE A 76 6.91 -4.52 24.95
CA ILE A 76 7.82 -3.68 24.14
C ILE A 76 8.75 -4.56 23.30
N VAL A 77 9.34 -5.60 23.90
CA VAL A 77 10.22 -6.53 23.18
C VAL A 77 9.45 -7.29 22.10
N GLN A 78 8.24 -7.78 22.39
CA GLN A 78 7.40 -8.47 21.41
C GLN A 78 7.00 -7.56 20.24
N GLU A 79 6.56 -6.34 20.54
CA GLU A 79 6.20 -5.32 19.53
C GLU A 79 7.41 -4.95 18.68
N THR A 80 8.57 -4.74 19.32
CA THR A 80 9.83 -4.44 18.63
C THR A 80 10.25 -5.61 17.73
N ASN A 81 10.19 -6.84 18.22
CA ASN A 81 10.51 -8.04 17.44
C ASN A 81 9.58 -8.22 16.23
N SER A 82 8.31 -7.80 16.34
CA SER A 82 7.36 -7.85 15.23
C SER A 82 7.56 -6.72 14.22
N ASN A 83 8.08 -5.56 14.66
CA ASN A 83 8.23 -4.36 13.83
C ASN A 83 9.62 -4.24 13.19
N ILE A 84 10.61 -4.99 13.67
CA ILE A 84 11.93 -5.06 13.05
C ILE A 84 11.82 -5.83 11.72
N ILE A 85 12.31 -5.20 10.66
CA ILE A 85 12.38 -5.81 9.32
C ILE A 85 13.67 -6.62 9.24
N ASP A 86 13.54 -7.94 9.14
CA ASP A 86 14.65 -8.82 8.79
C ASP A 86 14.87 -8.80 7.27
N VAL A 87 15.82 -7.98 6.82
CA VAL A 87 16.18 -7.84 5.40
C VAL A 87 16.79 -9.13 4.84
N ALA A 88 17.42 -9.96 5.68
CA ALA A 88 18.02 -11.23 5.24
C ALA A 88 16.96 -12.31 4.98
N ALA A 89 15.77 -12.19 5.55
CA ALA A 89 14.64 -13.10 5.30
C ALA A 89 13.92 -12.86 3.95
N LEU A 90 14.38 -11.91 3.11
CA LEU A 90 13.81 -11.65 1.79
C LEU A 90 14.27 -12.67 0.73
N ASP A 91 15.41 -13.34 0.93
CA ASP A 91 15.94 -14.35 0.00
C ASP A 91 15.45 -15.77 0.35
N THR A 92 14.13 -15.90 0.45
CA THR A 92 13.48 -17.08 1.02
C THR A 92 12.80 -17.93 -0.04
N HIS A 93 13.48 -18.11 -1.17
CA HIS A 93 13.07 -19.07 -2.19
C HIS A 93 12.95 -20.51 -1.66
N HIS A 94 13.47 -20.82 -0.47
CA HIS A 94 13.49 -22.17 0.14
C HIS A 94 13.05 -22.18 1.62
N MET A 95 12.26 -21.21 2.08
CA MET A 95 11.92 -21.12 3.52
C MET A 95 11.07 -22.25 4.07
N LEU A 96 10.46 -23.05 3.20
CA LEU A 96 9.58 -24.13 3.59
C LEU A 96 10.08 -25.43 2.96
N GLU A 97 10.26 -26.46 3.78
CA GLU A 97 10.65 -27.77 3.28
C GLU A 97 9.57 -28.33 2.36
N GLN A 98 9.97 -29.00 1.28
CA GLN A 98 9.03 -29.56 0.29
C GLN A 98 8.01 -30.54 0.92
N SER A 99 8.43 -31.27 1.96
CA SER A 99 7.58 -32.17 2.75
C SER A 99 6.46 -31.41 3.47
N GLU A 100 6.80 -30.31 4.13
CA GLU A 100 5.86 -29.45 4.84
C GLU A 100 4.90 -28.77 3.86
N TYR A 101 5.40 -28.30 2.72
CA TYR A 101 4.60 -27.69 1.67
C TYR A 101 3.50 -28.65 1.22
N ASN A 102 3.90 -29.88 0.87
CA ASN A 102 2.97 -30.91 0.43
C ASN A 102 1.95 -31.30 1.52
N CYS A 103 2.36 -31.30 2.79
CA CYS A 103 1.45 -31.55 3.91
C CYS A 103 0.41 -30.42 4.06
N ARG A 104 0.85 -29.15 3.96
CA ARG A 104 -0.03 -27.98 4.01
C ARG A 104 -1.02 -27.98 2.85
N VAL A 105 -0.58 -28.27 1.62
CA VAL A 105 -1.44 -28.39 0.44
C VAL A 105 -2.55 -29.42 0.67
N LYS A 106 -2.19 -30.65 1.12
CA LYS A 106 -3.19 -31.68 1.42
C LYS A 106 -4.20 -31.23 2.48
N THR A 107 -3.70 -30.62 3.56
CA THR A 107 -4.52 -30.11 4.66
C THR A 107 -5.52 -29.05 4.19
N TYR A 108 -5.07 -28.08 3.40
CA TYR A 108 -5.94 -27.02 2.89
C TYR A 108 -6.95 -27.51 1.87
N THR A 109 -6.54 -28.39 0.95
CA THR A 109 -7.45 -29.03 -0.02
C THR A 109 -8.55 -29.81 0.71
N GLN A 110 -8.20 -30.58 1.74
CA GLN A 110 -9.18 -31.34 2.52
C GLN A 110 -10.16 -30.42 3.26
N ARG A 111 -9.66 -29.37 3.93
CA ARG A 111 -10.52 -28.40 4.64
C ARG A 111 -11.43 -27.67 3.67
N LEU A 112 -10.90 -27.25 2.52
CA LEU A 112 -11.67 -26.57 1.48
C LEU A 112 -12.79 -27.47 0.95
N ALA A 113 -12.49 -28.74 0.64
CA ALA A 113 -13.49 -29.69 0.16
C ALA A 113 -14.60 -29.96 1.20
N GLN A 114 -14.24 -30.02 2.49
CA GLN A 114 -15.22 -30.18 3.57
C GLN A 114 -16.14 -28.96 3.71
N GLN A 115 -15.58 -27.75 3.58
CA GLN A 115 -16.34 -26.50 3.70
C GLN A 115 -17.14 -26.16 2.44
N TRP A 116 -16.68 -26.57 1.26
CA TRP A 116 -17.32 -26.25 -0.02
C TRP A 116 -18.79 -26.68 -0.08
N ASN A 117 -19.11 -27.84 0.50
CA ASN A 117 -20.48 -28.37 0.55
C ASN A 117 -21.39 -27.65 1.56
N THR A 118 -20.81 -26.86 2.47
CA THR A 118 -21.56 -26.09 3.48
C THR A 118 -21.82 -24.65 3.06
N ILE A 119 -21.14 -24.18 2.02
CA ILE A 119 -21.33 -22.84 1.47
C ILE A 119 -22.54 -22.93 0.52
N PRO A 120 -23.63 -22.17 0.76
CA PRO A 120 -24.68 -22.02 -0.23
C PRO A 120 -24.08 -21.32 -1.45
N THR A 121 -23.67 -22.10 -2.44
CA THR A 121 -23.16 -21.57 -3.70
C THR A 121 -24.35 -20.92 -4.42
N THR A 122 -24.47 -19.62 -4.27
CA THR A 122 -25.37 -18.83 -5.08
C THR A 122 -24.79 -18.86 -6.49
N GLU A 123 -25.40 -19.70 -7.34
CA GLU A 123 -25.25 -19.70 -8.78
C GLU A 123 -23.89 -20.18 -9.32
N THR A 124 -23.72 -21.51 -9.40
CA THR A 124 -22.73 -22.17 -10.28
C THR A 124 -23.09 -22.09 -11.76
N ASN A 125 -24.24 -21.50 -12.10
CA ASN A 125 -24.59 -21.23 -13.47
C ASN A 125 -23.81 -19.98 -13.89
N TYR A 126 -22.91 -20.14 -14.87
CA TYR A 126 -22.35 -19.02 -15.59
C TYR A 126 -23.52 -18.25 -16.19
N ASN A 127 -23.87 -17.20 -15.50
CA ASN A 127 -24.98 -16.37 -15.86
C ASN A 127 -24.35 -15.18 -16.58
N GLY A 128 -24.77 -14.97 -17.82
CA GLY A 128 -24.19 -13.96 -18.71
C GLY A 128 -24.19 -12.55 -18.10
N LEU A 129 -23.39 -11.67 -18.69
CA LEU A 129 -23.07 -10.32 -18.20
C LEU A 129 -24.29 -9.42 -17.91
N LEU A 130 -25.49 -9.76 -18.40
CA LEU A 130 -26.69 -8.93 -18.35
C LEU A 130 -27.84 -9.55 -17.54
N LYS A 131 -27.56 -10.14 -16.36
CA LYS A 131 -28.62 -10.64 -15.45
C LYS A 131 -29.59 -9.55 -15.00
N ASP A 132 -29.07 -8.36 -14.78
CA ASP A 132 -29.78 -7.28 -14.10
C ASP A 132 -30.59 -6.42 -15.08
N VAL A 133 -30.49 -6.69 -16.38
CA VAL A 133 -31.18 -5.95 -17.43
C VAL A 133 -32.40 -6.74 -17.89
N ALA A 134 -33.56 -6.36 -17.38
CA ALA A 134 -34.83 -6.88 -17.87
C ALA A 134 -35.02 -6.46 -19.34
N ASN A 135 -35.31 -7.41 -20.23
CA ASN A 135 -35.60 -7.20 -21.66
C ASN A 135 -34.52 -6.39 -22.42
N PRO A 136 -33.30 -6.93 -22.60
CA PRO A 136 -32.18 -6.21 -23.21
C PRO A 136 -32.46 -5.72 -24.64
N GLU A 137 -33.23 -6.48 -25.43
CA GLU A 137 -33.65 -6.09 -26.79
C GLU A 137 -34.46 -4.79 -26.80
N GLN A 138 -35.32 -4.60 -25.79
CA GLN A 138 -36.12 -3.38 -25.68
C GLN A 138 -35.27 -2.18 -25.25
N LEU A 139 -34.26 -2.40 -24.38
CA LEU A 139 -33.33 -1.35 -23.99
C LEU A 139 -32.47 -0.90 -25.17
N LEU A 140 -31.98 -1.83 -25.99
CA LEU A 140 -31.12 -1.53 -27.14
C LEU A 140 -31.86 -0.81 -28.28
N THR A 141 -33.19 -0.87 -28.30
CA THR A 141 -34.04 -0.15 -29.26
C THR A 141 -34.44 1.25 -28.79
N THR A 142 -34.07 1.64 -27.56
CA THR A 142 -34.30 3.00 -27.08
C THR A 142 -33.46 4.03 -27.85
N ASN A 143 -33.90 5.29 -27.82
CA ASN A 143 -33.21 6.35 -28.52
C ASN A 143 -31.77 6.52 -28.00
N PRO A 144 -30.79 6.66 -28.89
CA PRO A 144 -29.42 6.94 -28.48
C PRO A 144 -29.33 8.28 -27.73
N PRO A 145 -28.26 8.50 -26.94
CA PRO A 145 -28.02 9.78 -26.29
C PRO A 145 -27.99 10.92 -27.32
N THR A 146 -28.46 12.09 -26.89
CA THR A 146 -28.57 13.27 -27.75
C THR A 146 -27.17 13.74 -28.17
N SER A 147 -27.05 14.29 -29.38
CA SER A 147 -25.78 14.86 -29.85
C SER A 147 -25.24 15.94 -28.90
N ASP A 148 -26.12 16.73 -28.29
CA ASP A 148 -25.75 17.79 -27.35
C ASP A 148 -25.09 17.23 -26.08
N ASP A 149 -25.60 16.11 -25.56
CA ASP A 149 -25.02 15.43 -24.39
C ASP A 149 -23.61 14.92 -24.70
N VAL A 150 -23.41 14.37 -25.90
CA VAL A 150 -22.09 13.89 -26.35
C VAL A 150 -21.10 15.05 -26.54
N ILE A 151 -21.56 16.19 -27.07
CA ILE A 151 -20.72 17.39 -27.24
C ILE A 151 -20.33 17.95 -25.87
N SER A 152 -21.30 18.12 -24.96
CA SER A 152 -21.06 18.60 -23.60
C SER A 152 -20.07 17.70 -22.85
N ALA A 153 -20.22 16.37 -22.94
CA ALA A 153 -19.28 15.43 -22.34
C ALA A 153 -17.85 15.58 -22.90
N ARG A 154 -17.71 15.86 -24.21
CA ARG A 154 -16.39 16.08 -24.84
C ARG A 154 -15.74 17.38 -24.38
N GLU A 155 -16.52 18.45 -24.26
CA GLU A 155 -16.03 19.74 -23.76
C GLU A 155 -15.55 19.60 -22.32
N PHE A 156 -16.33 18.93 -21.47
CA PHE A 156 -15.94 18.63 -20.10
C PHE A 156 -14.64 17.82 -20.01
N ILE A 157 -14.48 16.78 -20.83
CA ILE A 157 -13.23 15.98 -20.88
C ILE A 157 -12.05 16.84 -21.34
N LYS A 158 -12.26 17.76 -22.29
CA LYS A 158 -11.22 18.68 -22.76
C LYS A 158 -10.75 19.60 -21.65
N ASP A 159 -11.67 20.13 -20.85
CA ASP A 159 -11.35 20.99 -19.71
C ASP A 159 -10.56 20.23 -18.64
N ILE A 160 -10.93 18.98 -18.35
CA ILE A 160 -10.15 18.10 -17.45
C ILE A 160 -8.75 17.86 -18.01
N ALA A 161 -8.63 17.53 -19.30
CA ALA A 161 -7.34 17.29 -19.92
C ALA A 161 -6.43 18.54 -19.85
N GLN A 162 -7.01 19.73 -20.00
CA GLN A 162 -6.29 20.98 -19.81
C GLN A 162 -5.84 21.16 -18.36
N ALA A 163 -6.73 20.94 -17.38
CA ALA A 163 -6.41 21.05 -15.96
C ALA A 163 -5.32 20.05 -15.51
N ILE A 164 -5.27 18.84 -16.08
CA ILE A 164 -4.21 17.86 -15.81
C ILE A 164 -2.85 18.36 -16.31
N ASN A 165 -2.81 19.02 -17.48
CA ASN A 165 -1.57 19.58 -18.00
C ASN A 165 -1.03 20.75 -17.15
N ASP A 166 -1.89 21.38 -16.36
CA ASP A 166 -1.49 22.42 -15.40
C ASP A 166 -0.85 21.81 -14.14
N ILE A 167 -0.99 20.50 -13.91
CA ILE A 167 -0.29 19.77 -12.84
C ILE A 167 1.15 19.50 -13.28
N LYS A 168 2.00 20.51 -13.13
CA LYS A 168 3.43 20.44 -13.37
C LYS A 168 4.20 21.22 -12.33
N ILE A 169 5.46 20.86 -12.14
CA ILE A 169 6.36 21.60 -11.26
C ILE A 169 6.82 22.85 -12.03
N ASP A 170 6.59 24.03 -11.45
CA ASP A 170 7.16 25.27 -11.95
C ASP A 170 8.59 25.41 -11.42
N ASN A 171 9.55 25.59 -12.33
CA ASN A 171 10.98 25.63 -11.98
C ASN A 171 11.39 27.08 -11.74
N HIS A 172 11.67 27.44 -10.49
CA HIS A 172 12.09 28.80 -10.11
C HIS A 172 13.61 28.97 -10.02
N GLU A 173 14.36 27.90 -9.73
CA GLU A 173 15.80 27.93 -9.52
C GLU A 173 16.47 26.66 -10.06
N ASP A 174 17.77 26.73 -10.35
CA ASP A 174 18.55 25.58 -10.80
C ASP A 174 18.79 24.61 -9.63
N LEU A 175 18.23 23.40 -9.72
CA LEU A 175 18.45 22.33 -8.73
C LEU A 175 19.90 21.81 -8.71
N VAL A 176 20.63 22.00 -9.81
CA VAL A 176 22.01 21.53 -9.97
C VAL A 176 22.84 22.66 -10.54
N VAL A 177 23.78 23.16 -9.75
CA VAL A 177 24.77 24.15 -10.19
C VAL A 177 26.12 23.45 -10.37
N PRO A 178 26.72 23.45 -11.57
CA PRO A 178 28.02 22.85 -11.77
C PRO A 178 29.12 23.70 -11.10
N PHE A 179 29.94 23.07 -10.28
CA PHE A 179 31.13 23.72 -9.73
C PHE A 179 32.21 23.80 -10.80
N GLN A 180 32.51 25.02 -11.26
CA GLN A 180 33.72 25.26 -12.05
C GLN A 180 34.88 25.45 -11.07
N VAL A 181 35.81 24.49 -11.08
CA VAL A 181 37.11 24.63 -10.39
C VAL A 181 38.11 25.13 -11.42
N THR A 182 38.51 26.39 -11.30
CA THR A 182 39.68 26.95 -11.99
C THR A 182 40.93 26.78 -11.16
#